data_AF-A0A962EG45-F1
#
_entry.id   AF-A0A962EG45-F1
#
_cell.length_a   1.000
_cell.length_b   1.000
_cell.length_c   1.000
_cell.angle_alpha   90.00
_cell.angle_beta   90.00
_cell.angle_gamma   90.00
#
_symmetry.space_group_name_H-M   'P 1'
#
loop_
_entity.id
_entity.type
_entity.pdbx_description
1 polymer ?
#
loop_
_entity_poly.entity_id
_entity_poly.type
_entity_poly.pdbx_seq_one_letter_code
_entity_poly.pdbx_strand_id
1 'polypeptide(L)'
;VAVATLGSGSPRLAYYAEQLAWTLFEVDEVELALAAAKASYALSGGQRSVADLLLQLGPGLGFPVPGRPDPGFMARQGSDCDRTHFLLLERKMVQGLDPEPGVVPTDCAHTERARFEAMGLRVDPPRSFVGAEPMRSPLIRRWRGEQESPLVIDAEQRSRLRDLIQSLALPVAP
;
A
#
# COMPACT_ATOMS: atom_id res chain seq x y z
N VAL A 1 -3.91 -21.62 -4.21
CA VAL A 1 -5.27 -21.45 -4.77
C VAL A 1 -5.32 -20.33 -5.80
N ALA A 2 -5.12 -19.05 -5.45
CA ALA A 2 -5.22 -17.94 -6.41
C ALA A 2 -4.38 -18.10 -7.69
N VAL A 3 -3.10 -18.50 -7.59
CA VAL A 3 -2.25 -18.77 -8.77
C VAL A 3 -2.81 -19.90 -9.65
N ALA A 4 -3.23 -21.00 -9.02
CA ALA A 4 -3.83 -22.15 -9.71
C ALA A 4 -5.20 -21.82 -10.33
N THR A 5 -5.94 -20.87 -9.75
CA THR A 5 -7.28 -20.46 -10.20
C THR A 5 -7.24 -19.37 -11.27
N LEU A 6 -6.31 -18.42 -11.17
CA LEU A 6 -6.26 -17.22 -12.03
C LEU A 6 -5.23 -17.34 -13.17
N GLY A 7 -4.27 -18.25 -13.06
CA GLY A 7 -3.13 -18.36 -13.96
C GLY A 7 -2.00 -17.40 -13.57
N SER A 8 -0.76 -17.85 -13.77
CA SER A 8 0.48 -17.19 -13.35
C SER A 8 0.70 -15.78 -13.91
N GLY A 9 0.11 -15.46 -15.06
CA GLY A 9 0.19 -14.16 -15.71
C GLY A 9 -1.01 -13.24 -15.46
N SER A 10 -1.92 -13.59 -14.54
CA SER A 10 -3.14 -12.81 -14.36
C SER A 10 -2.83 -11.43 -13.75
N PRO A 11 -3.28 -10.32 -14.37
CA PRO A 11 -3.16 -8.98 -13.78
C PRO A 11 -3.89 -8.85 -12.44
N ARG A 12 -4.82 -9.78 -12.15
CA ARG A 12 -5.49 -9.87 -10.85
C ARG A 12 -4.55 -10.32 -9.74
N LEU A 13 -3.54 -11.16 -10.02
CA LEU A 13 -2.55 -11.57 -9.02
C LEU A 13 -1.71 -10.39 -8.54
N ALA A 14 -1.27 -9.53 -9.47
CA ALA A 14 -0.57 -8.29 -9.12
C ALA A 14 -1.45 -7.39 -8.23
N TYR A 15 -2.74 -7.25 -8.58
CA TYR A 15 -3.69 -6.48 -7.76
C TYR A 15 -3.86 -7.06 -6.35
N TYR A 16 -4.04 -8.37 -6.20
CA TYR A 16 -4.16 -8.99 -4.87
C TYR A 16 -2.88 -8.83 -4.05
N ALA A 17 -1.70 -8.97 -4.66
CA ALA A 17 -0.42 -8.73 -4.01
C ALA A 17 -0.29 -7.26 -3.54
N GLU A 18 -0.73 -6.29 -4.34
CA GLU A 18 -0.77 -4.87 -3.97
C GLU A 18 -1.69 -4.60 -2.78
N GLN A 19 -2.90 -5.19 -2.77
CA GLN A 19 -3.83 -5.04 -1.65
C GLN A 19 -3.28 -5.67 -0.37
N LEU A 20 -2.62 -6.83 -0.48
CA LEU A 20 -1.96 -7.49 0.64
C LEU A 20 -0.81 -6.64 1.18
N ALA A 21 0.04 -6.11 0.31
CA ALA A 21 1.15 -5.24 0.67
C ALA A 21 0.68 -4.02 1.47
N TRP A 22 -0.37 -3.36 0.99
CA TRP A 22 -0.95 -2.21 1.66
C TRP A 22 -1.54 -2.58 3.04
N THR A 23 -2.31 -3.66 3.10
CA THR A 23 -2.94 -4.11 4.37
C THR A 23 -1.89 -4.44 5.43
N LEU A 24 -0.80 -5.12 5.03
CA LEU A 24 0.32 -5.45 5.94
C LEU A 24 1.06 -4.20 6.41
N PHE A 25 1.18 -3.20 5.54
CA PHE A 25 1.77 -1.91 5.90
C PHE A 25 0.92 -1.16 6.93
N GLU A 26 -0.41 -1.15 6.77
CA GLU A 26 -1.35 -0.52 7.71
C GLU A 26 -1.32 -1.13 9.12
N VAL A 27 -0.84 -2.36 9.26
CA VAL A 27 -0.72 -3.07 10.55
C VAL A 27 0.73 -3.23 11.02
N ASP A 28 1.65 -2.44 10.46
CA ASP A 28 3.06 -2.38 10.85
C ASP A 28 3.88 -3.67 10.62
N GLU A 29 3.42 -4.55 9.72
CA GLU A 29 4.21 -5.71 9.26
C GLU A 29 5.08 -5.33 8.05
N VAL A 30 5.98 -4.35 8.24
CA VAL A 30 6.73 -3.69 7.15
C VAL A 30 7.53 -4.67 6.29
N GLU A 31 8.19 -5.66 6.88
CA GLU A 31 8.97 -6.65 6.11
C GLU A 31 8.08 -7.46 5.15
N LEU A 32 6.93 -7.94 5.64
CA LEU A 32 5.97 -8.68 4.82
C LEU A 32 5.30 -7.78 3.79
N ALA A 33 4.99 -6.53 4.16
CA ALA A 33 4.45 -5.54 3.24
C ALA A 33 5.39 -5.31 2.05
N LEU A 34 6.69 -5.13 2.30
CA LEU A 34 7.70 -4.98 1.26
C LEU A 34 7.87 -6.24 0.41
N ALA A 35 7.78 -7.44 1.00
CA ALA A 35 7.82 -8.68 0.25
C ALA A 35 6.61 -8.82 -0.70
N ALA A 36 5.40 -8.50 -0.23
CA ALA A 36 4.19 -8.49 -1.05
C ALA A 36 4.24 -7.40 -2.14
N ALA A 37 4.79 -6.21 -1.83
CA ALA A 37 4.99 -5.14 -2.78
C ALA A 37 5.97 -5.54 -3.89
N LYS A 38 7.08 -6.22 -3.56
CA LYS A 38 8.02 -6.79 -4.56
C LYS A 38 7.31 -7.76 -5.50
N ALA A 39 6.48 -8.67 -4.96
CA ALA A 39 5.73 -9.62 -5.77
C ALA A 39 4.74 -8.90 -6.72
N SER A 40 3.99 -7.92 -6.21
CA SER A 40 3.09 -7.09 -7.03
C SER A 40 3.82 -6.33 -8.14
N TYR A 41 4.94 -5.68 -7.80
CA TYR A 41 5.74 -4.92 -8.75
C TYR A 41 6.30 -5.81 -9.87
N ALA A 42 6.79 -7.01 -9.52
CA ALA A 42 7.26 -7.99 -10.51
C ALA A 42 6.12 -8.51 -11.40
N LEU A 43 5.00 -8.94 -10.82
CA LEU A 43 3.82 -9.45 -11.55
C LEU A 43 3.20 -8.41 -12.48
N SER A 44 3.32 -7.12 -12.15
CA SER A 44 2.79 -6.02 -12.98
C SER A 44 3.79 -5.46 -13.99
N GLY A 45 5.03 -5.96 -14.04
CA GLY A 45 6.08 -5.35 -14.85
C GLY A 45 6.37 -3.89 -14.46
N GLY A 46 6.18 -3.54 -13.19
CA GLY A 46 6.36 -2.19 -12.66
C GLY A 46 5.23 -1.19 -12.94
N GLN A 47 4.08 -1.64 -13.42
CA GLN A 47 2.93 -0.76 -13.76
C GLN A 47 2.06 -0.37 -12.55
N ARG A 48 2.32 -0.93 -11.36
CA ARG A 48 1.52 -0.74 -10.14
C ARG A 48 2.16 0.30 -9.22
N SER A 49 1.59 1.50 -9.18
CA SER A 49 2.16 2.68 -8.51
C SER A 49 2.26 2.52 -6.98
N VAL A 50 1.26 1.91 -6.34
CA VAL A 50 1.24 1.70 -4.88
C VAL A 50 2.32 0.71 -4.44
N ALA A 51 2.50 -0.38 -5.19
CA ALA A 51 3.57 -1.34 -4.91
C ALA A 51 4.94 -0.68 -5.03
N ASP A 52 5.18 0.11 -6.08
CA ASP A 52 6.44 0.86 -6.24
C ASP A 52 6.63 1.87 -5.10
N LEU A 53 5.59 2.61 -4.73
CA LEU A 53 5.59 3.56 -3.61
C LEU A 53 6.08 2.90 -2.32
N LEU A 54 5.50 1.78 -1.90
CA LEU A 54 5.92 1.08 -0.68
C LEU A 54 7.40 0.68 -0.74
N LEU A 55 7.90 0.28 -1.91
CA LEU A 55 9.31 -0.05 -2.10
C LEU A 55 10.24 1.16 -2.00
N GLN A 56 9.78 2.36 -2.37
CA GLN A 56 10.54 3.59 -2.17
C GLN A 56 10.68 3.95 -0.69
N LEU A 57 9.65 3.68 0.12
CA LEU A 57 9.64 4.01 1.55
C LEU A 57 10.50 3.05 2.39
N GLY A 58 10.66 1.80 1.96
CA GLY A 58 11.38 0.75 2.70
C GLY A 58 12.73 1.20 3.29
N PRO A 59 13.65 1.79 2.51
CA PRO A 59 14.94 2.25 3.02
C PRO A 59 14.82 3.28 4.15
N GLY A 60 13.85 4.20 4.05
CA GLY A 60 13.58 5.20 5.10
C GLY A 60 13.05 4.59 6.40
N LEU A 61 12.43 3.41 6.31
CA LEU A 61 11.94 2.62 7.44
C LEU A 61 12.99 1.63 7.99
N GLY A 62 14.23 1.68 7.50
CA GLY A 62 15.32 0.78 7.91
C GLY A 62 15.36 -0.57 7.17
N PHE A 63 14.55 -0.75 6.13
CA PHE A 63 14.50 -1.98 5.35
C PHE A 63 15.15 -1.77 3.97
N PRO A 64 16.35 -2.31 3.71
CA PRO A 64 17.03 -2.10 2.45
C PRO A 64 16.25 -2.72 1.27
N VAL A 65 16.05 -1.93 0.22
CA VAL A 65 15.43 -2.36 -1.03
C VAL A 65 16.38 -2.04 -2.19
N PRO A 66 16.88 -3.04 -2.95
CA PRO A 66 17.82 -2.80 -4.04
C PRO A 66 17.28 -1.80 -5.07
N GLY A 67 18.12 -0.83 -5.46
CA GLY A 67 17.76 0.20 -6.42
C GLY A 67 16.80 1.27 -5.89
N ARG A 68 16.54 1.31 -4.58
CA ARG A 68 15.67 2.28 -3.91
C ARG A 68 16.41 3.02 -2.78
N PRO A 69 16.08 4.28 -2.48
CA PRO A 69 15.14 5.14 -3.22
C PRO A 69 15.65 5.42 -4.63
N ASP A 70 14.74 5.43 -5.60
CA ASP A 70 15.05 5.71 -7.00
C ASP A 70 14.89 7.21 -7.27
N PRO A 71 15.98 7.94 -7.59
CA PRO A 71 15.92 9.38 -7.83
C PRO A 71 14.96 9.78 -8.96
N GLY A 72 14.70 8.89 -9.91
CA GLY A 72 13.80 9.11 -11.03
C GLY A 72 12.33 8.76 -10.73
N PHE A 73 12.00 8.21 -9.56
CA PHE A 73 10.65 7.76 -9.21
C PHE A 73 9.61 8.86 -9.40
N MET A 74 9.84 10.04 -8.82
CA MET A 74 8.89 11.16 -8.85
C MET A 74 8.64 11.69 -10.26
N ALA A 75 9.64 11.62 -11.14
CA ALA A 75 9.53 12.05 -12.53
C ALA A 75 8.71 11.07 -13.40
N ARG A 76 8.63 9.79 -13.00
CA ARG A 76 7.87 8.76 -13.71
C ARG A 76 6.42 8.63 -13.23
N GLN A 77 6.07 9.25 -12.10
CA GLN A 77 4.69 9.27 -11.61
C GLN A 77 3.81 10.07 -12.56
N GLY A 78 2.94 9.36 -13.28
CA GLY A 78 2.01 9.93 -14.26
C GLY A 78 0.77 10.58 -13.64
N SER A 79 0.52 10.33 -12.34
CA SER A 79 -0.58 10.93 -11.59
C SER A 79 -0.08 11.81 -10.45
N ASP A 80 -0.72 12.96 -10.26
CA ASP A 80 -0.51 13.84 -9.12
C ASP A 80 -0.97 13.18 -7.80
N CYS A 81 -1.87 12.20 -7.89
CA CYS A 81 -2.36 11.40 -6.76
C CYS A 81 -1.24 10.54 -6.16
N ASP A 82 -0.58 9.71 -6.98
CA ASP A 82 0.54 8.85 -6.56
C ASP A 82 1.69 9.67 -5.96
N ARG A 83 1.97 10.83 -6.57
CA ARG A 83 2.99 11.77 -6.08
C ARG A 83 2.66 12.31 -4.69
N THR A 84 1.40 12.70 -4.49
CA THR A 84 0.93 13.20 -3.19
C THR A 84 0.96 12.10 -2.13
N HIS A 85 0.54 10.88 -2.47
CA HIS A 85 0.59 9.72 -1.56
C HIS A 85 2.00 9.42 -1.08
N PHE A 86 2.98 9.42 -2.00
CA PHE A 86 4.37 9.20 -1.64
C PHE A 86 4.86 10.27 -0.64
N LEU A 87 4.64 11.56 -0.94
CA LEU A 87 5.11 12.65 -0.10
C LEU A 87 4.46 12.66 1.30
N LEU A 88 3.17 12.35 1.39
CA LEU A 88 2.46 12.26 2.68
C LEU A 88 2.98 11.10 3.52
N LEU A 89 3.17 9.93 2.90
CA LEU A 89 3.66 8.73 3.60
C LEU A 89 5.12 8.86 4.00
N GLU A 90 5.98 9.42 3.15
CA GLU A 90 7.37 9.67 3.47
C GLU A 90 7.50 10.61 4.67
N ARG A 91 6.78 11.75 4.66
CA ARG A 91 6.78 12.68 5.80
C ARG A 91 6.34 12.02 7.10
N LYS A 92 5.25 11.27 7.06
CA LYS A 92 4.70 10.66 8.28
C LYS A 92 5.52 9.48 8.77
N MET A 93 5.76 8.51 7.90
CA MET A 93 6.28 7.21 8.29
C MET A 93 7.81 7.19 8.35
N VAL A 94 8.49 7.98 7.51
CA VAL A 94 9.96 8.04 7.48
C VAL A 94 10.47 9.21 8.31
N GLN A 95 9.89 10.40 8.15
CA GLN A 95 10.39 11.60 8.82
C GLN A 95 9.76 11.82 10.21
N GLY A 96 8.70 11.07 10.57
CA GLY A 96 7.99 11.23 11.84
C GLY A 96 7.27 12.57 11.98
N LEU A 97 6.98 13.24 10.86
CA LEU A 97 6.32 14.54 10.81
C LEU A 97 4.85 14.36 10.48
N ASP A 98 3.97 15.01 11.24
CA ASP A 98 2.58 15.15 10.83
C ASP A 98 2.54 16.03 9.57
N PRO A 99 2.07 15.53 8.42
CA PRO A 99 2.00 16.36 7.24
C PRO A 99 0.91 17.40 7.44
N GLU A 100 1.25 18.66 7.17
CA GLU A 100 0.29 19.71 6.83
C GLU A 100 -0.74 19.13 5.85
N PRO A 101 -2.05 19.39 6.02
CA PRO A 101 -3.10 18.80 5.18
C PRO A 101 -2.79 19.05 3.71
N GLY A 102 -2.35 17.99 3.03
CA GLY A 102 -2.14 18.02 1.60
C GLY A 102 -3.51 18.00 0.95
N VAL A 103 -3.72 18.91 -0.01
CA VAL A 103 -4.89 18.82 -0.89
C VAL A 103 -4.68 17.58 -1.75
N VAL A 104 -5.33 16.47 -1.38
CA VAL A 104 -5.35 15.28 -2.22
C VAL A 104 -6.23 15.61 -3.44
N PRO A 105 -5.72 15.45 -4.67
CA PRO A 105 -6.48 15.79 -5.85
C PRO A 105 -7.71 14.88 -6.02
N THR A 106 -8.73 15.43 -6.68
CA THR A 106 -10.09 14.86 -6.82
C THR A 106 -10.14 13.49 -7.51
N ASP A 107 -9.06 13.14 -8.21
CA ASP A 107 -8.87 11.90 -8.96
C ASP A 107 -8.33 10.75 -8.11
N CYS A 108 -7.92 10.99 -6.86
CA CYS A 108 -7.63 9.93 -5.91
C CYS A 108 -8.93 9.19 -5.57
N ALA A 109 -9.10 8.04 -6.20
CA ALA A 109 -10.27 7.17 -6.04
C ALA A 109 -10.66 7.09 -4.56
N HIS A 110 -11.96 7.27 -4.26
CA HIS A 110 -12.54 7.27 -2.91
C HIS A 110 -11.92 6.31 -1.87
N THR A 111 -11.43 5.16 -2.34
CA THR A 111 -10.74 4.14 -1.55
C THR A 111 -9.43 4.60 -0.91
N GLU A 112 -8.66 5.44 -1.60
CA GLU A 112 -7.34 5.88 -1.16
C GLU A 112 -7.43 6.94 -0.07
N ARG A 113 -8.34 7.92 -0.21
CA ARG A 113 -8.62 8.91 0.85
C ARG A 113 -8.95 8.26 2.19
N ALA A 114 -9.83 7.26 2.18
CA ALA A 114 -10.24 6.57 3.40
C ALA A 114 -9.05 5.86 4.09
N ARG A 115 -8.06 5.41 3.32
CA ARG A 115 -6.82 4.79 3.85
C ARG A 115 -5.89 5.82 4.46
N PHE A 116 -5.74 6.99 3.84
CA PHE A 116 -4.96 8.09 4.41
C PHE A 116 -5.57 8.64 5.69
N GLU A 117 -6.88 8.92 5.68
CA GLU A 117 -7.58 9.37 6.89
C GLU A 117 -7.39 8.38 8.04
N ALA A 118 -7.45 7.09 7.71
CA ALA A 118 -7.30 6.06 8.71
C ALA A 118 -5.83 5.99 9.21
N MET A 119 -4.81 6.25 8.37
CA MET A 119 -3.42 6.47 8.80
C MET A 119 -3.24 7.70 9.70
N GLY A 120 -4.30 8.44 10.05
CA GLY A 120 -4.22 9.70 10.78
C GLY A 120 -3.63 10.82 9.93
N LEU A 121 -3.67 10.69 8.60
CA LEU A 121 -3.28 11.75 7.68
C LEU A 121 -4.50 12.61 7.39
N ARG A 122 -4.37 13.92 7.56
CA ARG A 122 -5.44 14.86 7.18
C ARG A 122 -5.42 15.04 5.67
N VAL A 123 -6.48 14.59 5.03
CA VAL A 123 -6.73 14.77 3.60
C VAL A 123 -7.94 15.67 3.45
N ASP A 124 -7.76 16.85 2.86
CA ASP A 124 -8.88 17.73 2.57
C ASP A 124 -9.76 17.14 1.44
N PRO A 125 -11.09 17.20 1.57
CA PRO A 125 -11.97 16.76 0.49
C PRO A 125 -11.72 17.60 -0.77
N PRO A 126 -11.83 17.01 -1.98
CA PRO A 126 -11.80 17.81 -3.19
C PRO A 126 -12.94 18.82 -3.20
N ARG A 127 -12.67 20.02 -3.73
CA ARG A 127 -13.56 21.20 -3.69
C ARG A 127 -14.95 21.02 -4.31
N SER A 128 -15.23 19.90 -4.97
CA SER A 128 -16.50 19.61 -5.67
C SER A 128 -17.36 18.50 -5.04
N PHE A 129 -17.03 17.98 -3.85
CA PHE A 129 -17.73 16.81 -3.33
C PHE A 129 -18.96 17.12 -2.46
N VAL A 130 -20.15 17.07 -3.06
CA VAL A 130 -21.44 16.92 -2.37
C VAL A 130 -21.90 15.47 -2.56
N GLY A 131 -21.94 14.67 -1.48
CA GLY A 131 -22.83 13.50 -1.41
C GLY A 131 -22.27 12.09 -1.62
N ALA A 132 -21.00 11.77 -1.34
CA ALA A 132 -20.60 10.36 -1.19
C ALA A 132 -20.85 9.89 0.24
N GLU A 133 -21.57 8.78 0.40
CA GLU A 133 -21.65 8.07 1.67
C GLU A 133 -20.24 7.63 2.12
N PRO A 134 -19.89 7.82 3.41
CA PRO A 134 -18.62 7.33 3.93
C PRO A 134 -18.59 5.80 3.83
N MET A 135 -17.60 5.26 3.12
CA MET A 135 -17.36 3.81 3.10
C MET A 135 -17.21 3.29 4.52
N ARG A 136 -18.02 2.28 4.89
CA ARG A 136 -17.95 1.59 6.18
C ARG A 136 -17.00 0.40 6.08
N SER A 137 -15.70 0.66 5.91
CA SER A 137 -14.70 -0.41 6.01
C SER A 137 -14.41 -0.74 7.49
N PRO A 138 -14.34 -2.01 7.89
CA PRO A 138 -13.87 -2.41 9.22
C PRO A 138 -12.51 -1.82 9.59
N LEU A 139 -11.64 -1.59 8.60
CA LEU A 139 -10.32 -0.96 8.78
C LEU A 139 -10.43 0.53 9.16
N ILE A 140 -11.43 1.25 8.62
CA ILE A 140 -11.70 2.65 8.96
C ILE A 140 -12.24 2.77 10.39
N ARG A 141 -13.10 1.82 10.82
CA ARG A 141 -13.61 1.77 12.20
C ARG A 141 -12.49 1.54 13.21
N ARG A 142 -11.56 0.63 12.92
CA ARG A 142 -10.41 0.35 13.79
C ARG A 142 -9.55 1.57 14.04
N TRP A 143 -9.25 2.32 12.99
CA TRP A 143 -8.39 3.50 13.11
C TRP A 143 -9.09 4.74 13.66
N ARG A 144 -10.42 4.81 13.58
CA ARG A 144 -11.23 5.75 14.37
C ARG A 144 -11.30 5.41 15.86
N GLY A 145 -10.62 4.34 16.30
CA GLY A 145 -10.70 3.85 17.67
C GLY A 145 -12.04 3.16 18.00
N GLU A 146 -12.85 2.85 17.00
CA GLU A 146 -14.16 2.19 17.15
C GLU A 146 -14.04 0.65 17.19
N GLN A 147 -12.82 0.11 17.02
CA GLN A 147 -12.53 -1.32 17.19
C GLN A 147 -11.49 -1.49 18.30
N GLU A 148 -11.91 -2.08 19.41
CA GLU A 148 -11.16 -2.13 20.69
C GLU A 148 -9.96 -3.09 20.71
N SER A 149 -9.69 -3.82 19.62
CA SER A 149 -8.59 -4.80 19.60
C SER A 149 -7.68 -4.59 18.39
N PRO A 150 -6.36 -4.42 18.59
CA PRO A 150 -5.43 -4.46 17.48
C PRO A 150 -5.52 -5.83 16.82
N LEU A 151 -5.65 -5.86 15.48
CA LEU A 151 -5.30 -7.02 14.69
C LEU A 151 -3.83 -7.34 15.00
N VAL A 152 -3.63 -8.44 15.71
CA VAL A 152 -2.31 -9.00 15.99
C VAL A 152 -2.11 -10.13 15.00
N ILE A 153 -1.04 -10.05 14.21
CA ILE A 153 -0.60 -11.15 13.36
C ILE A 153 0.35 -12.00 14.20
N ASP A 154 -0.12 -13.18 14.58
CA ASP A 154 0.69 -14.13 15.35
C ASP A 154 1.79 -14.79 14.50
N ALA A 155 2.66 -15.57 15.14
CA ALA A 155 3.79 -16.21 14.44
C ALA A 155 3.36 -17.22 13.37
N GLU A 156 2.26 -17.95 13.59
CA GLU A 156 1.74 -18.94 12.64
C GLU A 156 1.15 -18.24 11.41
N GLN A 157 0.36 -17.19 11.64
CA GLN A 157 -0.18 -16.33 10.60
C GLN A 157 0.94 -15.65 9.80
N ARG A 158 1.97 -15.13 10.47
CA ARG A 158 3.15 -14.53 9.82
C ARG A 158 3.86 -15.54 8.92
N SER A 159 4.02 -16.78 9.37
CA SER A 159 4.60 -17.86 8.56
C SER A 159 3.75 -18.15 7.31
N ARG A 160 2.44 -18.31 7.47
CA ARG A 160 1.51 -18.57 6.35
C ARG A 160 1.49 -17.43 5.33
N LEU A 161 1.55 -16.18 5.81
CA LEU A 161 1.63 -15.00 4.96
C LEU A 161 2.94 -14.96 4.17
N ARG A 162 4.07 -15.32 4.80
CA ARG A 162 5.35 -15.44 4.11
C ARG A 162 5.29 -16.50 3.00
N ASP A 163 4.76 -17.68 3.29
CA ASP A 163 4.62 -18.77 2.31
C ASP A 163 3.72 -18.34 1.14
N LEU A 164 2.62 -17.64 1.44
CA LEU A 164 1.72 -17.08 0.44
C LEU A 164 2.46 -16.09 -0.47
N ILE A 165 3.18 -15.12 0.11
CA ILE A 165 3.92 -14.10 -0.65
C ILE A 165 5.00 -14.75 -1.52
N GLN A 166 5.75 -15.72 -0.98
CA GLN A 166 6.74 -16.47 -1.73
C GLN A 166 6.11 -17.21 -2.92
N SER A 167 4.94 -17.82 -2.73
CA SER A 167 4.22 -18.50 -3.83
C SER A 167 3.80 -17.55 -4.97
N LEU A 168 3.65 -16.25 -4.70
CA LEU A 168 3.37 -15.22 -5.70
C LEU A 168 4.64 -14.74 -6.43
N ALA A 169 5.81 -14.85 -5.78
CA ALA A 169 7.09 -14.39 -6.31
C ALA A 169 7.85 -15.45 -7.13
N LEU A 170 7.42 -16.71 -7.07
CA LEU A 170 8.04 -17.78 -7.86
C LEU A 170 7.76 -17.55 -9.36
N PRO A 171 8.79 -17.55 -10.22
CA PRO A 171 8.56 -17.66 -11.66
C PRO A 171 7.86 -18.99 -11.88
N VAL A 172 6.64 -18.96 -12.41
CA VAL A 172 6.01 -20.19 -12.88
C VAL A 172 6.83 -20.62 -14.09
N ALA A 173 7.51 -21.76 -13.95
CA ALA A 173 8.31 -22.36 -15.00
C ALA A 173 7.49 -22.39 -16.32
N PRO A 174 8.14 -22.09 -17.47
CA PRO A 174 7.47 -22.03 -18.76
C PRO A 174 6.81 -23.37 -19.13
#